data_AF-A0A2U1SQ12-F1
#
_entry.id   AF-A0A2U1SQ12-F1
#
_cell.length_a   1.000
_cell.length_b   1.000
_cell.length_c   1.000
_cell.angle_alpha   90.00
_cell.angle_beta   90.00
_cell.angle_gamma   90.00
#
_symmetry.space_group_name_H-M   'P 1'
#
loop_
_entity.id
_entity.type
_entity.pdbx_description
1 polymer ?
#
loop_
_entity_poly.entity_id
_entity_poly.type
_entity_poly.pdbx_seq_one_letter_code
_entity_poly.pdbx_strand_id
1 'polypeptide(L)'
;MDIDYLVSAFVTLLVVVEPLGLAPVFVAATSGLEARTKRAIAFRASVYALAILAGSALIGQRLLGAMGISIPAFRIAGGFLLFSIASEMVFGVRIQRDSKAAEKALAEHVHNIAAYPLAIPLMAGPGAITATVLLASDAHGDVTLLASLIAVIAAIMAICLIFCLIAGEVAQFFGTAANVVLTRLLGVLLAALAVQFVADGARAFLQG
;
A
#
# COMPACT_ATOMS: atom_id res chain seq x y z
N MET A 1 0.49 10.16 -22.22
CA MET A 1 1.10 10.84 -21.06
C MET A 1 0.19 10.72 -19.84
N ASP A 2 -0.98 11.37 -19.79
CA ASP A 2 -1.85 11.30 -18.58
C ASP A 2 -2.39 9.90 -18.28
N ILE A 3 -2.84 9.17 -19.31
CA ILE A 3 -3.36 7.81 -19.15
C ILE A 3 -2.28 6.83 -18.72
N ASP A 4 -1.07 6.92 -19.30
CA ASP A 4 0.04 6.01 -18.97
C ASP A 4 0.49 6.20 -17.52
N TYR A 5 0.56 7.45 -17.06
CA TYR A 5 0.84 7.79 -15.66
C TYR A 5 -0.24 7.23 -14.72
N LEU A 6 -1.52 7.45 -15.04
CA LEU A 6 -2.64 6.96 -14.24
C LEU A 6 -2.66 5.43 -14.13
N VAL A 7 -2.44 4.74 -15.25
CA VAL A 7 -2.38 3.27 -15.29
C VAL A 7 -1.19 2.78 -14.46
N SER A 8 -0.02 3.41 -14.61
CA SER A 8 1.17 3.07 -13.82
C SER A 8 0.92 3.27 -12.32
N ALA A 9 0.42 4.45 -11.92
CA ALA A 9 0.11 4.76 -10.53
C ALA A 9 -0.92 3.78 -9.93
N PHE A 10 -1.98 3.48 -10.69
CA PHE A 10 -3.01 2.54 -10.27
C PHE A 10 -2.44 1.13 -10.08
N VAL A 11 -1.71 0.60 -11.06
CA VAL A 11 -1.12 -0.74 -10.98
C VAL A 11 -0.10 -0.82 -9.86
N THR A 12 0.79 0.16 -9.73
CA THR A 12 1.79 0.19 -8.66
C THR A 12 1.12 0.21 -7.29
N LEU A 13 0.16 1.09 -7.04
CA LEU A 13 -0.51 1.17 -5.74
C LEU A 13 -1.39 -0.07 -5.47
N LEU A 14 -2.06 -0.62 -6.48
CA LEU A 14 -2.87 -1.83 -6.33
C LEU A 14 -2.00 -3.03 -5.91
N VAL A 15 -0.84 -3.19 -6.55
CA VAL A 15 0.11 -4.28 -6.26
C VAL A 15 0.74 -4.10 -4.88
N VAL A 16 1.13 -2.87 -4.52
CA VAL A 16 1.79 -2.58 -3.25
C VAL A 16 0.84 -2.69 -2.05
N VAL A 17 -0.35 -2.10 -2.15
CA VAL A 17 -1.36 -2.12 -1.08
C VAL A 17 -1.98 -3.51 -0.92
N GLU A 18 -2.08 -4.28 -2.00
CA GLU A 18 -2.58 -5.65 -2.01
C GLU A 18 -3.96 -5.81 -1.32
N PRO A 19 -5.04 -5.21 -1.86
CA PRO A 19 -6.36 -5.23 -1.21
C PRO A 19 -6.92 -6.64 -0.93
N LEU A 20 -6.57 -7.60 -1.78
CA LEU A 20 -6.97 -9.00 -1.63
C LEU A 20 -6.35 -9.65 -0.39
N GLY A 21 -5.07 -9.37 -0.14
CA GLY A 21 -4.36 -9.84 1.06
C GLY A 21 -4.90 -9.22 2.35
N LEU A 22 -5.53 -8.04 2.27
CA LEU A 22 -6.13 -7.35 3.41
C LEU A 22 -7.38 -8.07 3.95
N ALA A 23 -8.16 -8.74 3.08
CA ALA A 23 -9.42 -9.38 3.46
C ALA A 23 -9.29 -10.43 4.59
N PRO A 24 -8.42 -11.45 4.51
CA PRO A 24 -8.27 -12.44 5.59
C PRO A 24 -7.76 -11.81 6.90
N VAL A 25 -6.87 -10.82 6.80
CA VAL A 25 -6.34 -10.09 7.97
C VAL A 25 -7.44 -9.28 8.64
N PHE A 26 -8.32 -8.65 7.85
CA PHE A 26 -9.48 -7.93 8.35
C PHE A 26 -10.49 -8.86 9.04
N VAL A 27 -10.77 -10.04 8.46
CA VAL A 27 -11.65 -11.04 9.09
C VAL A 27 -11.09 -11.50 10.43
N ALA A 28 -9.78 -11.77 10.51
CA ALA A 28 -9.11 -12.16 11.74
C ALA A 28 -9.18 -11.03 12.79
N ALA A 29 -8.77 -9.81 12.42
CA ALA A 29 -8.70 -8.65 13.31
C ALA A 29 -10.08 -8.17 13.80
N THR A 30 -11.16 -8.51 13.09
CA THR A 30 -12.53 -8.12 13.46
C THR A 30 -13.38 -9.29 13.92
N SER A 31 -12.77 -10.46 14.16
CA SER A 31 -13.49 -11.64 14.64
C SER A 31 -14.23 -11.34 15.96
N GLY A 32 -15.45 -11.87 16.09
CA GLY A 32 -16.30 -11.64 17.27
C GLY A 32 -17.00 -10.26 17.35
N LEU A 33 -16.68 -9.30 16.47
CA LEU A 33 -17.34 -7.99 16.45
C LEU A 33 -18.68 -8.01 15.69
N GLU A 34 -19.59 -7.12 16.05
CA GLU A 34 -20.86 -6.91 15.35
C GLU A 34 -20.64 -6.33 13.94
N ALA A 35 -21.48 -6.69 12.97
CA ALA A 35 -21.38 -6.24 11.58
C ALA A 35 -21.36 -4.72 11.41
N ARG A 36 -22.04 -3.97 12.30
CA ARG A 36 -21.99 -2.50 12.28
C ARG A 36 -20.60 -1.97 12.64
N THR A 37 -19.98 -2.55 13.66
CA THR A 37 -18.63 -2.20 14.13
C THR A 37 -17.58 -2.54 13.07
N LYS A 38 -17.67 -3.71 12.43
CA LYS A 38 -16.77 -4.09 11.33
C LYS A 38 -16.77 -3.05 10.20
N ARG A 39 -17.96 -2.64 9.75
CA ARG A 39 -18.11 -1.62 8.70
C ARG A 39 -17.51 -0.28 9.10
N ALA A 40 -17.71 0.14 10.34
CA ALA A 40 -17.11 1.37 10.87
C ALA A 40 -15.57 1.29 10.92
N ILE A 41 -15.01 0.14 11.30
CA ILE A 41 -13.56 -0.10 11.30
C ILE A 41 -13.00 -0.03 9.88
N ALA A 42 -13.62 -0.73 8.92
CA ALA A 42 -13.19 -0.72 7.52
C ALA A 42 -13.17 0.71 6.95
N PHE A 43 -14.25 1.46 7.18
CA PHE A 43 -14.34 2.85 6.73
C PHE A 43 -13.26 3.74 7.35
N ARG A 44 -13.08 3.66 8.68
CA ARG A 44 -12.05 4.45 9.38
C ARG A 44 -10.65 4.10 8.90
N ALA A 45 -10.35 2.81 8.73
CA ALA A 45 -9.05 2.35 8.23
C ALA A 45 -8.75 2.93 6.83
N SER A 46 -9.73 2.84 5.91
CA SER A 46 -9.60 3.43 4.56
C SER A 46 -9.41 4.95 4.60
N VAL A 47 -10.12 5.67 5.48
CA VAL A 47 -9.97 7.13 5.63
C VAL A 47 -8.60 7.49 6.19
N TYR A 48 -8.12 6.77 7.20
CA TYR A 48 -6.79 7.00 7.76
C TYR A 48 -5.69 6.74 6.73
N ALA A 49 -5.77 5.62 6.01
CA ALA A 49 -4.82 5.29 4.96
C ALA A 49 -4.86 6.31 3.80
N LEU A 50 -6.05 6.74 3.38
CA LEU A 50 -6.20 7.83 2.41
C LEU A 50 -5.51 9.11 2.89
N ALA A 51 -5.73 9.51 4.14
CA ALA A 51 -5.11 10.71 4.71
C ALA A 51 -3.58 10.61 4.75
N ILE A 52 -3.04 9.44 5.12
CA ILE A 52 -1.59 9.20 5.17
C ILE A 52 -0.97 9.25 3.77
N LEU A 53 -1.56 8.53 2.81
CA LEU A 53 -1.02 8.47 1.44
C LEU A 53 -1.20 9.82 0.73
N ALA A 54 -2.35 10.48 0.85
CA ALA A 54 -2.56 11.81 0.31
C ALA A 54 -1.60 12.83 0.94
N GLY A 55 -1.44 12.81 2.26
CA GLY A 55 -0.47 13.66 2.96
C GLY A 55 0.97 13.41 2.48
N SER A 56 1.33 12.15 2.27
CA SER A 56 2.64 11.76 1.73
C SER A 56 2.84 12.26 0.30
N ALA A 57 1.82 12.16 -0.56
CA ALA A 57 1.87 12.70 -1.92
C ALA A 57 2.09 14.23 -1.94
N LEU A 58 1.42 14.96 -1.04
CA LEU A 58 1.45 16.42 -1.00
C LEU A 58 2.72 16.99 -0.35
N ILE A 59 3.24 16.32 0.70
CA ILE A 59 4.30 16.86 1.55
C ILE A 59 5.63 16.12 1.34
N GLY A 60 5.60 14.88 0.86
CA GLY A 60 6.76 13.98 0.82
C GLY A 60 7.97 14.57 0.11
N GLN A 61 7.79 15.13 -1.08
CA GLN A 61 8.88 15.76 -1.83
C GLN A 61 9.52 16.95 -1.08
N ARG A 62 8.70 17.79 -0.43
CA ARG A 62 9.19 18.94 0.36
C ARG A 62 9.96 18.47 1.59
N LEU A 63 9.47 17.42 2.25
CA LEU A 63 10.13 16.83 3.41
C LEU A 63 11.50 16.25 3.02
N LEU A 64 11.58 15.51 1.90
CA LEU A 64 12.84 14.99 1.37
C LEU A 64 13.83 16.12 1.06
N GLY A 65 13.36 17.19 0.39
CA GLY A 65 14.17 18.36 0.11
C GLY A 65 14.71 19.05 1.37
N ALA A 66 13.89 19.17 2.41
CA ALA A 66 14.30 19.74 3.70
C ALA A 66 15.37 18.90 4.41
N MET A 67 15.40 17.58 4.16
CA MET A 67 16.41 16.65 4.66
C MET A 67 17.66 16.57 3.76
N GLY A 68 17.68 17.28 2.63
CA GLY A 68 18.75 17.18 1.64
C GLY A 68 18.78 15.86 0.86
N ILE A 69 17.66 15.13 0.83
CA ILE A 69 17.54 13.85 0.12
C ILE A 69 17.04 14.11 -1.30
N SER A 70 17.83 13.71 -2.30
CA SER A 70 17.45 13.84 -3.70
C SER A 70 16.37 12.80 -4.10
N ILE A 71 15.55 13.13 -5.09
CA ILE A 71 14.56 12.19 -5.65
C ILE A 71 15.23 10.90 -6.17
N PRO A 72 16.36 10.95 -6.90
CA PRO A 72 17.08 9.73 -7.28
C PRO A 72 17.50 8.87 -6.08
N ALA A 73 18.02 9.48 -5.01
CA ALA A 73 18.41 8.75 -3.79
C ALA A 73 17.19 8.05 -3.16
N PHE A 74 16.09 8.79 -3.02
CA PHE A 74 14.85 8.25 -2.46
C PHE A 74 14.25 7.16 -3.34
N ARG A 75 14.37 7.26 -4.67
CA ARG A 75 13.91 6.25 -5.61
C ARG A 75 14.69 4.93 -5.47
N ILE A 76 16.02 5.01 -5.31
CA ILE A 76 16.84 3.81 -5.04
C ILE A 76 16.48 3.19 -3.69
N ALA A 77 16.43 4.00 -2.62
CA ALA A 77 16.08 3.51 -1.28
C ALA A 77 14.68 2.88 -1.26
N GLY A 78 13.74 3.53 -1.93
CA GLY A 78 12.37 3.06 -2.11
C GLY A 78 12.28 1.78 -2.90
N GLY A 79 13.04 1.66 -3.99
CA GLY A 79 13.18 0.42 -4.74
C GLY A 79 13.68 -0.73 -3.86
N PHE A 80 14.71 -0.53 -3.04
CA PHE A 80 15.17 -1.56 -2.10
C PHE A 80 14.12 -1.96 -1.07
N LEU A 81 13.38 -0.98 -0.52
CA LEU A 81 12.30 -1.25 0.41
C LEU A 81 11.17 -2.06 -0.23
N LEU A 82 10.75 -1.69 -1.44
CA LEU A 82 9.75 -2.45 -2.22
C LEU A 82 10.26 -3.84 -2.58
N PHE A 83 11.54 -4.00 -2.92
CA PHE A 83 12.15 -5.30 -3.20
C PHE A 83 12.17 -6.22 -1.97
N SER A 84 12.43 -5.66 -0.78
CA SER A 84 12.34 -6.41 0.49
C SER A 84 10.92 -6.90 0.74
N ILE A 85 9.91 -6.05 0.54
CA ILE A 85 8.50 -6.43 0.68
C ILE A 85 8.10 -7.48 -0.35
N ALA A 86 8.51 -7.30 -1.61
CA ALA A 86 8.29 -8.27 -2.67
C ALA A 86 8.90 -9.64 -2.33
N SER A 87 10.12 -9.64 -1.78
CA SER A 87 10.79 -10.87 -1.33
C SER A 87 9.99 -11.54 -0.21
N GLU A 88 9.50 -10.78 0.78
CA GLU A 88 8.62 -11.32 1.83
C GLU A 88 7.32 -11.92 1.27
N MET A 89 6.75 -11.33 0.22
CA MET A 89 5.55 -11.86 -0.46
C MET A 89 5.85 -13.17 -1.20
N VAL A 90 6.94 -13.22 -1.95
CA VAL A 90 7.36 -14.43 -2.69
C VAL A 90 7.66 -15.59 -1.75
N PHE A 91 8.34 -15.31 -0.63
CA PHE A 91 8.70 -16.33 0.35
C PHE A 91 7.60 -16.60 1.40
N GLY A 92 6.50 -15.85 1.39
CA GLY A 92 5.37 -16.02 2.32
C GLY A 92 5.59 -15.50 3.74
N VAL A 93 6.66 -14.74 3.98
CA VAL A 93 6.97 -14.10 5.27
C VAL A 93 5.96 -13.00 5.60
N ARG A 94 5.50 -12.25 4.59
CA ARG A 94 4.54 -11.15 4.77
C ARG A 94 3.23 -11.63 5.39
N ILE A 95 2.68 -12.74 4.88
CA ILE A 95 1.43 -13.32 5.36
C ILE A 95 1.51 -13.65 6.86
N GLN A 96 2.64 -14.20 7.32
CA GLN A 96 2.85 -14.50 8.74
C GLN A 96 2.94 -13.25 9.60
N ARG A 97 3.64 -12.21 9.14
CA ARG A 97 3.77 -10.93 9.86
C ARG A 97 2.41 -10.26 10.03
N ASP A 98 1.66 -10.17 8.95
CA ASP A 98 0.38 -9.46 8.91
C ASP A 98 -0.69 -10.21 9.75
N SER A 99 -0.65 -11.56 9.76
CA SER A 99 -1.46 -12.38 10.67
C SER A 99 -1.15 -12.12 12.15
N LYS A 100 0.15 -12.09 12.53
CA LYS A 100 0.55 -11.78 13.92
C LYS A 100 0.14 -10.38 14.35
N ALA A 101 0.18 -9.40 13.43
CA ALA A 101 -0.25 -8.04 13.70
C ALA A 101 -1.76 -7.98 13.99
N ALA A 102 -2.58 -8.75 13.26
CA ALA A 102 -4.01 -8.88 13.52
C ALA A 102 -4.32 -9.58 14.85
N GLU A 103 -3.60 -10.66 15.18
CA GLU A 103 -3.76 -11.34 16.48
C GLU A 103 -3.49 -10.40 17.66
N LYS A 104 -2.42 -9.58 17.57
CA LYS A 104 -2.11 -8.60 18.61
C LYS A 104 -3.19 -7.52 18.74
N ALA A 105 -3.79 -7.11 17.63
CA ALA A 105 -4.87 -6.11 17.65
C ALA A 105 -6.13 -6.60 18.36
N LEU A 106 -6.38 -7.92 18.37
CA LEU A 106 -7.48 -8.53 19.11
C LEU A 106 -7.31 -8.40 20.63
N ALA A 107 -6.07 -8.29 21.11
CA ALA A 107 -5.74 -8.11 22.53
C ALA A 107 -5.78 -6.63 22.97
N GLU A 108 -5.80 -5.68 22.03
CA GLU A 108 -5.87 -4.24 22.27
C GLU A 108 -7.28 -3.68 21.98
N HIS A 109 -7.56 -2.44 22.41
CA HIS A 109 -8.90 -1.85 22.29
C HIS A 109 -9.37 -1.73 20.83
N VAL A 110 -10.66 -1.98 20.58
CA VAL A 110 -11.32 -1.93 19.25
C VAL A 110 -11.07 -0.61 18.49
N HIS A 111 -10.90 0.50 19.20
CA HIS A 111 -10.60 1.81 18.61
C HIS A 111 -9.25 1.85 17.89
N ASN A 112 -8.29 1.02 18.29
CA ASN A 112 -6.97 0.99 17.69
C ASN A 112 -6.94 0.17 16.40
N ILE A 113 -7.84 -0.81 16.20
CA ILE A 113 -7.82 -1.75 15.06
C ILE A 113 -7.81 -1.03 13.70
N ALA A 114 -8.60 0.05 13.58
CA ALA A 114 -8.67 0.84 12.36
C ALA A 114 -7.34 1.56 12.04
N ALA A 115 -6.65 2.07 13.05
CA ALA A 115 -5.36 2.75 12.90
C ALA A 115 -4.21 1.75 12.77
N TYR A 116 -4.22 0.71 13.62
CA TYR A 116 -3.25 -0.37 13.67
C TYR A 116 -3.95 -1.72 13.84
N PRO A 117 -3.69 -2.73 12.97
CA PRO A 117 -2.73 -2.75 11.88
C PRO A 117 -3.30 -2.31 10.52
N LEU A 118 -4.61 -2.03 10.43
CA LEU A 118 -5.29 -1.87 9.13
C LEU A 118 -4.78 -0.65 8.36
N ALA A 119 -4.91 0.57 8.89
CA ALA A 119 -4.38 1.74 8.20
C ALA A 119 -2.84 1.71 8.14
N ILE A 120 -2.18 1.48 9.29
CA ILE A 120 -0.73 1.28 9.40
C ILE A 120 -0.48 -0.05 10.09
N PRO A 121 0.32 -0.98 9.54
CA PRO A 121 1.14 -0.85 8.33
C PRO A 121 0.50 -1.43 7.05
N LEU A 122 -0.73 -1.95 7.08
CA LEU A 122 -1.23 -2.77 5.98
C LEU A 122 -1.62 -1.96 4.74
N MET A 123 -2.44 -0.91 4.89
CA MET A 123 -2.89 -0.09 3.75
C MET A 123 -1.90 1.01 3.39
N ALA A 124 -1.44 1.77 4.38
CA ALA A 124 -0.47 2.85 4.24
C ALA A 124 0.89 2.45 4.81
N GLY A 125 1.36 1.26 4.42
CA GLY A 125 2.66 0.76 4.82
C GLY A 125 3.84 1.54 4.21
N PRO A 126 5.07 1.28 4.66
CA PRO A 126 6.27 1.94 4.15
C PRO A 126 6.41 1.85 2.62
N GLY A 127 6.01 0.71 2.03
CA GLY A 127 6.01 0.53 0.57
C GLY A 127 5.01 1.45 -0.14
N ALA A 128 3.77 1.52 0.34
CA ALA A 128 2.73 2.36 -0.24
C ALA A 128 3.08 3.85 -0.12
N ILE A 129 3.61 4.27 1.02
CA ILE A 129 4.11 5.64 1.25
C ILE A 129 5.22 5.96 0.25
N THR A 130 6.22 5.09 0.14
CA THR A 130 7.35 5.28 -0.78
C THR A 130 6.88 5.40 -2.23
N ALA A 131 6.08 4.44 -2.69
CA ALA A 131 5.53 4.45 -4.04
C ALA A 131 4.74 5.73 -4.32
N THR A 132 3.92 6.16 -3.35
CA THR A 132 3.13 7.40 -3.46
C THR A 132 4.01 8.64 -3.60
N VAL A 133 5.08 8.77 -2.81
CA VAL A 133 6.00 9.90 -2.88
C VAL A 133 6.76 9.91 -4.21
N LEU A 134 7.16 8.75 -4.72
CA LEU A 134 7.84 8.64 -6.02
C LEU A 134 6.92 9.00 -7.18
N LEU A 135 5.69 8.47 -7.19
CA LEU A 135 4.67 8.82 -8.19
C LEU A 135 4.30 10.30 -8.14
N ALA A 136 4.21 10.89 -6.95
CA ALA A 136 3.98 12.33 -6.80
C ALA A 136 5.14 13.16 -7.35
N SER A 137 6.38 12.70 -7.19
CA SER A 137 7.55 13.38 -7.76
C SER A 137 7.55 13.33 -9.29
N ASP A 138 7.02 12.26 -9.91
CA ASP A 138 6.87 12.14 -11.36
C ASP A 138 5.81 13.08 -11.95
N ALA A 139 4.94 13.66 -11.11
CA ALA A 139 4.01 14.70 -11.54
C ALA A 139 4.70 16.06 -11.81
N HIS A 140 5.99 16.21 -11.49
CA HIS A 140 6.80 17.41 -11.77
C HIS A 140 6.17 18.75 -11.33
N GLY A 141 5.29 18.74 -10.31
CA GLY A 141 4.58 19.92 -9.83
C GLY A 141 3.30 20.27 -10.60
N ASP A 142 2.88 19.46 -11.57
CA ASP A 142 1.59 19.60 -12.24
C ASP A 142 0.45 19.27 -11.28
N VAL A 143 -0.37 20.28 -10.98
CA VAL A 143 -1.50 20.17 -10.06
C VAL A 143 -2.55 19.18 -10.57
N THR A 144 -2.73 19.05 -11.90
CA THR A 144 -3.69 18.13 -12.50
C THR A 144 -3.25 16.68 -12.35
N LEU A 145 -1.96 16.38 -12.58
CA LEU A 145 -1.40 15.05 -12.34
C LEU A 145 -1.38 14.69 -10.86
N LEU A 146 -1.09 15.64 -9.98
CA LEU A 146 -1.15 15.40 -8.54
C LEU A 146 -2.60 15.13 -8.08
N ALA A 147 -3.57 15.90 -8.57
CA ALA A 147 -4.99 15.65 -8.29
C ALA A 147 -5.44 14.28 -8.82
N SER A 148 -4.94 13.87 -10.00
CA SER A 148 -5.23 12.57 -10.58
C SER A 148 -4.62 11.42 -9.76
N LEU A 149 -3.41 11.59 -9.20
CA LEU A 149 -2.82 10.65 -8.25
C LEU A 149 -3.66 10.53 -6.97
N ILE A 150 -4.13 11.65 -6.40
CA ILE A 150 -5.03 11.61 -5.24
C ILE A 150 -6.33 10.86 -5.57
N ALA A 151 -6.88 11.03 -6.77
CA ALA A 151 -8.04 10.29 -7.23
C ALA A 151 -7.75 8.77 -7.34
N VAL A 152 -6.56 8.39 -7.83
CA VAL A 152 -6.10 6.98 -7.83
C VAL A 152 -6.00 6.43 -6.41
N ILE A 153 -5.38 7.16 -5.48
CA ILE A 153 -5.28 6.74 -4.08
C ILE A 153 -6.69 6.54 -3.49
N ALA A 154 -7.60 7.47 -3.72
CA ALA A 154 -8.99 7.36 -3.28
C ALA A 154 -9.69 6.13 -3.88
N ALA A 155 -9.48 5.84 -5.16
CA ALA A 155 -10.00 4.65 -5.82
C ALA A 155 -9.46 3.35 -5.20
N ILE A 156 -8.14 3.28 -4.92
CA ILE A 156 -7.53 2.12 -4.26
C ILE A 156 -8.09 1.95 -2.84
N MET A 157 -8.25 3.03 -2.08
CA MET A 157 -8.85 2.97 -0.73
C MET A 157 -10.32 2.56 -0.75
N ALA A 158 -11.07 2.95 -1.79
CA ALA A 158 -12.43 2.48 -2.02
C ALA A 158 -12.46 0.98 -2.38
N ILE A 159 -11.51 0.50 -3.18
CA ILE A 159 -11.34 -0.93 -3.47
C ILE A 159 -11.06 -1.68 -2.17
N CYS A 160 -10.10 -1.24 -1.35
CA CYS A 160 -9.82 -1.87 -0.07
C CYS A 160 -11.04 -1.87 0.86
N LEU A 161 -11.80 -0.77 0.90
CA LEU A 161 -13.05 -0.70 1.67
C LEU A 161 -14.01 -1.79 1.20
N ILE A 162 -14.25 -1.90 -0.10
CA ILE A 162 -15.12 -2.94 -0.67
C ILE A 162 -14.62 -4.31 -0.23
N PHE A 163 -13.34 -4.63 -0.42
CA PHE A 163 -12.74 -5.89 0.01
C PHE A 163 -12.91 -6.18 1.49
N CYS A 164 -12.80 -5.18 2.37
CA CYS A 164 -13.09 -5.33 3.80
C CYS A 164 -14.57 -5.59 4.07
N LEU A 165 -15.49 -4.95 3.34
CA LEU A 165 -16.94 -5.14 3.50
C LEU A 165 -17.39 -6.54 3.08
N ILE A 166 -16.80 -7.08 2.00
CA ILE A 166 -17.07 -8.45 1.51
C ILE A 166 -16.04 -9.46 2.03
N ALA A 167 -15.23 -9.11 3.04
CA ALA A 167 -14.08 -9.92 3.45
C ALA A 167 -14.45 -11.34 3.89
N GLY A 168 -15.65 -11.53 4.47
CA GLY A 168 -16.13 -12.85 4.85
C GLY A 168 -16.33 -13.79 3.65
N GLU A 169 -16.91 -13.26 2.56
CA GLU A 169 -17.12 -14.00 1.31
C GLU A 169 -15.81 -14.18 0.56
N VAL A 170 -14.99 -13.13 0.49
CA VAL A 170 -13.66 -13.17 -0.14
C VAL A 170 -12.76 -14.17 0.54
N ALA A 171 -12.72 -14.23 1.87
CA ALA A 171 -11.91 -15.20 2.61
C ALA A 171 -12.38 -16.65 2.44
N GLN A 172 -13.68 -16.87 2.19
CA GLN A 172 -14.22 -18.20 1.90
C GLN A 172 -13.98 -18.63 0.45
N PHE A 173 -14.08 -17.70 -0.50
CA PHE A 173 -13.88 -17.97 -1.93
C PHE A 173 -12.40 -18.08 -2.30
N PHE A 174 -11.58 -17.14 -1.82
CA PHE A 174 -10.12 -17.20 -1.93
C PHE A 174 -9.57 -18.03 -0.78
N GLY A 175 -9.62 -19.35 -0.97
CA GLY A 175 -8.96 -20.28 -0.05
C GLY A 175 -7.49 -19.92 0.16
N THR A 176 -6.91 -20.34 1.29
CA THR A 176 -5.52 -20.03 1.68
C THR A 176 -4.51 -20.32 0.56
N ALA A 177 -4.70 -21.37 -0.23
CA ALA A 177 -3.84 -21.69 -1.38
C ALA A 177 -3.92 -20.64 -2.51
N ALA A 178 -5.11 -20.17 -2.88
CA ALA A 178 -5.30 -19.18 -3.94
C ALA A 178 -4.70 -17.83 -3.54
N ASN A 179 -4.91 -17.42 -2.29
CA ASN A 179 -4.33 -16.19 -1.76
C ASN A 179 -2.78 -16.26 -1.77
N VAL A 180 -2.19 -17.37 -1.31
CA VAL A 180 -0.73 -17.56 -1.33
C VAL A 180 -0.17 -17.47 -2.75
N VAL A 181 -0.80 -18.13 -3.72
CA VAL A 181 -0.33 -18.07 -5.12
C VAL A 181 -0.42 -16.64 -5.64
N LEU A 182 -1.54 -15.95 -5.40
CA LEU A 182 -1.74 -14.59 -5.89
C LEU A 182 -0.78 -13.59 -5.25
N THR A 183 -0.60 -13.62 -3.93
CA THR A 183 0.40 -12.81 -3.22
C THR A 183 1.80 -13.04 -3.78
N ARG A 184 2.17 -14.29 -4.08
CA ARG A 184 3.48 -14.60 -4.68
C ARG A 184 3.62 -14.03 -6.09
N LEU A 185 2.59 -14.13 -6.93
CA LEU A 185 2.60 -13.54 -8.28
C LEU A 185 2.71 -12.01 -8.23
N LEU A 186 1.92 -11.36 -7.36
CA LEU A 186 2.02 -9.92 -7.12
C LEU A 186 3.41 -9.54 -6.57
N GLY A 187 4.01 -10.41 -5.75
CA GLY A 187 5.37 -10.24 -5.24
C GLY A 187 6.42 -10.22 -6.35
N VAL A 188 6.31 -11.12 -7.33
CA VAL A 188 7.21 -11.12 -8.50
C VAL A 188 7.05 -9.83 -9.32
N LEU A 189 5.81 -9.36 -9.54
CA LEU A 189 5.55 -8.09 -10.22
C LEU A 189 6.11 -6.89 -9.44
N LEU A 190 5.96 -6.89 -8.12
CA LEU A 190 6.49 -5.85 -7.25
C LEU A 190 8.01 -5.84 -7.25
N ALA A 191 8.66 -7.00 -7.27
CA ALA A 191 10.11 -7.11 -7.39
C ALA A 191 10.61 -6.50 -8.71
N ALA A 192 9.91 -6.75 -9.81
CA ALA A 192 10.23 -6.13 -11.10
C ALA A 192 10.09 -4.60 -11.06
N LEU A 193 8.99 -4.08 -10.49
CA LEU A 193 8.79 -2.63 -10.28
C LEU A 193 9.87 -2.02 -9.38
N ALA A 194 10.26 -2.73 -8.33
CA ALA A 194 11.31 -2.30 -7.41
C ALA A 194 12.67 -2.17 -8.12
N VAL A 195 13.04 -3.16 -8.94
CA VAL A 195 14.26 -3.11 -9.76
C VAL A 195 14.19 -1.96 -10.77
N GLN A 196 13.02 -1.71 -11.38
CA GLN A 196 12.81 -0.57 -12.27
C GLN A 196 13.08 0.76 -11.56
N PHE A 197 12.57 0.95 -10.34
CA PHE A 197 12.85 2.16 -9.54
C PHE A 197 14.35 2.31 -9.24
N VAL A 198 15.04 1.24 -8.83
CA VAL A 198 16.49 1.30 -8.61
C VAL A 198 17.24 1.69 -9.88
N ALA A 199 16.87 1.10 -11.02
CA ALA A 199 17.49 1.39 -12.31
C ALA A 199 17.27 2.85 -12.75
N ASP A 200 16.05 3.37 -12.60
CA ASP A 200 15.71 4.75 -12.95
C ASP A 200 16.41 5.76 -12.04
N GLY A 201 16.50 5.47 -10.73
CA GLY A 201 17.26 6.28 -9.78
C GLY A 201 18.76 6.28 -10.07
N ALA A 202 19.34 5.11 -10.39
CA ALA A 202 20.75 5.00 -10.76
C ALA A 202 21.05 5.73 -12.07
N ARG A 203 20.18 5.61 -13.08
CA ARG A 203 20.31 6.33 -14.35
C ARG A 203 20.28 7.85 -14.14
N ALA A 204 19.38 8.35 -13.30
CA ALA A 204 19.32 9.77 -12.97
C ALA A 204 20.65 10.26 -12.37
N PHE A 205 21.24 9.52 -11.42
CA PHE A 205 22.56 9.89 -10.88
C PHE A 205 23.69 9.93 -11.92
N LEU A 206 23.65 9.04 -12.92
CA LEU A 206 24.66 9.00 -13.96
C LEU A 206 24.50 10.11 -15.00
N GLN A 207 23.31 10.71 -15.12
CA GLN A 207 22.99 11.76 -16.08
C GLN A 207 23.14 13.18 -15.52
N GLY A 208 23.29 13.33 -14.20
CA GLY A 208 23.42 14.61 -13.49
C GLY A 208 22.08 15.18 -13.06
#